data_AF-A0A6A5ABT3-F1
#
_entry.id   AF-A0A6A5ABT3-F1
#
_cell.length_a   1.000
_cell.length_b   1.000
_cell.length_c   1.000
_cell.angle_alpha   90.00
_cell.angle_beta   90.00
_cell.angle_gamma   90.00
#
_symmetry.space_group_name_H-M   'P 1'
#
loop_
_entity.id
_entity.type
_entity.pdbx_description
1 polymer ?
#
loop_
_entity_poly.entity_id
_entity_poly.type
_entity_poly.pdbx_seq_one_letter_code
_entity_poly.pdbx_strand_id
1 'polypeptide(L)'
;PYLESADSNEGQAMIQSVMKRVLKEFQTEEDVKSLIRNVERLFPPSLTKAQDPTTATSVRTAFTELKRDNEKKKLAAELELKIRNIYFDRIDPSSVEPMVSSIYLEIKALNDIKFLIRHATALFPPTADLVNGSDLRKKLVGLQDDMARERAAAIEKVLQAVTTIYSDAEPDKVKALVAQVAPLFKNVKDLKALAADAGLHFPNEFLNASAPDIRASFVRKAAESAVISK
;
A
#
# COMPACT_ATOMS: atom_id res chain seq x y z
N PRO A 1 -36.62 -15.07 -9.83
CA PRO A 1 -36.22 -14.52 -11.15
C PRO A 1 -35.01 -15.21 -11.80
N TYR A 2 -33.81 -15.25 -11.18
CA TYR A 2 -32.67 -15.98 -11.79
C TYR A 2 -32.87 -17.50 -11.76
N LEU A 3 -33.37 -18.04 -10.65
CA LEU A 3 -33.67 -19.47 -10.50
C LEU A 3 -34.68 -19.95 -11.56
N GLU A 4 -35.77 -19.21 -11.75
CA GLU A 4 -36.81 -19.55 -12.74
C GLU A 4 -36.34 -19.43 -14.20
N SER A 5 -35.33 -18.59 -14.46
CA SER A 5 -34.75 -18.45 -15.81
C SER A 5 -33.67 -19.50 -16.10
N ALA A 6 -33.00 -20.04 -15.08
CA ALA A 6 -31.93 -21.02 -15.23
C ALA A 6 -32.40 -22.38 -15.78
N ASP A 7 -33.69 -22.67 -15.66
CA ASP A 7 -34.31 -23.91 -16.16
C ASP A 7 -34.61 -23.86 -17.67
N SER A 8 -34.43 -22.71 -18.32
CA SER A 8 -34.60 -22.52 -19.76
C SER A 8 -33.27 -22.39 -20.49
N ASN A 9 -33.17 -22.96 -21.70
CA ASN A 9 -31.97 -22.80 -22.55
C ASN A 9 -31.63 -21.33 -22.82
N GLU A 10 -32.65 -20.49 -22.99
CA GLU A 10 -32.49 -19.05 -23.21
C GLU A 10 -31.92 -18.35 -21.98
N GLY A 11 -32.47 -18.62 -20.79
CA GLY A 11 -31.96 -18.04 -19.55
C GLY A 11 -30.55 -18.52 -19.20
N GLN A 12 -30.19 -19.77 -19.51
CA GLN A 12 -28.80 -20.25 -19.37
C GLN A 12 -27.84 -19.48 -20.29
N ALA A 13 -28.21 -19.27 -21.56
CA ALA A 13 -27.39 -18.49 -22.51
C ALA A 13 -27.23 -17.03 -22.04
N MET A 14 -28.31 -16.44 -21.52
CA MET A 14 -28.30 -15.11 -20.92
C MET A 14 -27.36 -15.02 -19.70
N ILE A 15 -27.40 -16.00 -18.78
CA ILE A 15 -26.51 -16.07 -17.62
C ILE A 15 -25.05 -16.19 -18.09
N GLN A 16 -24.75 -17.10 -19.01
CA GLN A 16 -23.39 -17.28 -19.54
C GLN A 16 -22.84 -16.02 -20.18
N SER A 17 -23.66 -15.31 -20.96
CA SER A 17 -23.29 -14.04 -21.59
C SER A 17 -22.92 -12.97 -20.55
N VAL A 18 -23.74 -12.82 -19.51
CA VAL A 18 -23.49 -11.87 -18.41
C VAL A 18 -22.23 -12.25 -17.67
N MET A 19 -22.09 -13.51 -17.24
CA MET A 19 -20.93 -13.97 -16.49
C MET A 19 -19.64 -13.82 -17.30
N LYS A 20 -19.66 -14.12 -18.60
CA LYS A 20 -18.49 -13.93 -19.47
C LYS A 20 -18.07 -12.46 -19.58
N ARG A 21 -19.02 -11.52 -19.59
CA ARG A 21 -18.71 -10.08 -19.58
C ARG A 21 -18.17 -9.64 -18.22
N VAL A 22 -18.83 -10.03 -17.14
CA VAL A 22 -18.40 -9.67 -15.78
C VAL A 22 -17.02 -10.23 -15.47
N LEU A 23 -16.76 -11.52 -15.73
CA LEU A 23 -15.47 -12.14 -15.40
C LEU A 23 -14.28 -11.51 -16.13
N LYS A 24 -14.48 -10.85 -17.28
CA LYS A 24 -13.41 -10.09 -17.95
C LYS A 24 -12.92 -8.89 -17.13
N GLU A 25 -13.76 -8.34 -16.26
CA GLU A 25 -13.41 -7.23 -15.37
C GLU A 25 -12.63 -7.69 -14.12
N PHE A 26 -12.45 -9.00 -13.93
CA PHE A 26 -11.85 -9.60 -12.73
C PHE A 26 -10.61 -10.41 -13.13
N GLN A 27 -9.43 -9.83 -12.90
CA GLN A 27 -8.15 -10.37 -13.42
C GLN A 27 -7.51 -11.45 -12.54
N THR A 28 -7.98 -11.64 -11.31
CA THR A 28 -7.37 -12.56 -10.34
C THR A 28 -8.36 -13.58 -9.82
N GLU A 29 -7.88 -14.79 -9.54
CA GLU A 29 -8.69 -15.87 -8.97
C GLU A 29 -9.31 -15.47 -7.62
N GLU A 30 -8.58 -14.72 -6.80
CA GLU A 30 -9.07 -14.24 -5.50
C GLU A 30 -10.26 -13.29 -5.67
N ASP A 31 -10.15 -12.33 -6.60
CA ASP A 31 -11.24 -11.39 -6.89
C ASP A 31 -12.47 -12.15 -7.43
N VAL A 32 -12.28 -13.19 -8.26
CA VAL A 32 -13.38 -14.04 -8.76
C VAL A 32 -14.05 -14.83 -7.62
N LYS A 33 -13.27 -15.45 -6.73
CA LYS A 33 -13.82 -16.16 -5.55
C LYS A 33 -14.64 -15.21 -4.67
N SER A 34 -14.15 -13.98 -4.49
CA SER A 34 -14.86 -12.95 -3.72
C SER A 34 -16.13 -12.47 -4.41
N LEU A 35 -16.12 -12.30 -5.74
CA LEU A 35 -17.29 -12.00 -6.54
C LEU A 35 -18.40 -13.05 -6.35
N ILE A 36 -18.05 -14.35 -6.45
CA ILE A 36 -19.01 -15.46 -6.28
C ILE A 36 -19.66 -15.40 -4.89
N ARG A 37 -18.87 -15.18 -3.84
CA ARG A 37 -19.39 -15.07 -2.46
C ARG A 37 -20.34 -13.90 -2.25
N ASN A 38 -20.26 -12.87 -3.10
CA ASN A 38 -21.05 -11.64 -2.99
C ASN A 38 -22.02 -11.47 -4.17
N VAL A 39 -22.29 -12.54 -4.93
CA VAL A 39 -23.08 -12.48 -6.16
C VAL A 39 -24.47 -11.87 -5.93
N GLU A 40 -25.15 -12.26 -4.86
CA GLU A 40 -26.49 -11.75 -4.53
C GLU A 40 -26.52 -10.26 -4.21
N ARG A 41 -25.43 -9.74 -3.64
CA ARG A 41 -25.30 -8.33 -3.27
C ARG A 41 -24.88 -7.46 -4.46
N LEU A 42 -24.10 -8.01 -5.37
CA LEU A 42 -23.45 -7.26 -6.45
C LEU A 42 -24.26 -7.25 -7.74
N PHE A 43 -25.03 -8.31 -8.02
CA PHE A 43 -25.77 -8.42 -9.27
C PHE A 43 -27.15 -7.77 -9.19
N PRO A 44 -27.67 -7.23 -10.29
CA PRO A 44 -29.05 -6.75 -10.37
C PRO A 44 -30.05 -7.86 -10.01
N PRO A 45 -31.24 -7.52 -9.49
CA PRO A 45 -32.20 -8.51 -8.97
C PRO A 45 -32.87 -9.38 -10.04
N SER A 46 -32.73 -9.07 -11.33
CA SER A 46 -33.28 -9.87 -12.42
C SER A 46 -32.33 -10.02 -13.59
N LEU A 47 -32.44 -11.15 -14.30
CA LEU A 47 -31.58 -11.49 -15.43
C LEU A 47 -31.72 -10.50 -16.59
N THR A 48 -32.94 -10.01 -16.84
CA THR A 48 -33.20 -8.97 -17.85
C THR A 48 -32.42 -7.69 -17.56
N LYS A 49 -32.37 -7.26 -16.30
CA LYS A 49 -31.58 -6.08 -15.91
C LYS A 49 -30.08 -6.35 -16.04
N ALA A 50 -29.64 -7.56 -15.71
CA ALA A 50 -28.23 -7.94 -15.85
C ALA A 50 -27.76 -8.08 -17.31
N GLN A 51 -28.68 -8.19 -18.28
CA GLN A 51 -28.30 -8.14 -19.71
C GLN A 51 -27.77 -6.76 -20.14
N ASP A 52 -28.07 -5.70 -19.39
CA ASP A 52 -27.59 -4.35 -19.69
C ASP A 52 -26.06 -4.35 -19.88
N PRO A 53 -25.53 -3.75 -20.98
CA PRO A 53 -24.10 -3.70 -21.26
C PRO A 53 -23.25 -3.11 -20.13
N THR A 54 -23.82 -2.20 -19.33
CA THR A 54 -23.15 -1.53 -18.20
C THR A 54 -23.08 -2.39 -16.94
N THR A 55 -23.73 -3.56 -16.92
CA THR A 55 -23.77 -4.46 -15.75
C THR A 55 -22.36 -4.85 -15.30
N ALA A 56 -21.47 -5.20 -16.23
CA ALA A 56 -20.10 -5.62 -15.89
C ALA A 56 -19.33 -4.52 -15.16
N THR A 57 -19.35 -3.30 -15.70
CA THR A 57 -18.71 -2.13 -15.09
C THR A 57 -19.36 -1.78 -13.76
N SER A 58 -20.70 -1.82 -13.65
CA SER A 58 -21.42 -1.53 -12.42
C SER A 58 -21.10 -2.54 -11.31
N VAL A 59 -21.07 -3.84 -11.64
CA VAL A 59 -20.66 -4.90 -10.72
C VAL A 59 -19.21 -4.69 -10.26
N ARG A 60 -18.30 -4.32 -11.17
CA ARG A 60 -16.89 -4.06 -10.82
C ARG A 60 -16.74 -2.85 -9.91
N THR A 61 -17.47 -1.77 -10.16
CA THR A 61 -17.49 -0.58 -9.29
C THR A 61 -18.03 -0.93 -7.90
N ALA A 62 -19.20 -1.58 -7.82
CA ALA A 62 -19.80 -1.99 -6.55
C ALA A 62 -18.89 -2.95 -5.78
N PHE A 63 -18.18 -3.86 -6.47
CA PHE A 63 -17.20 -4.76 -5.86
C PHE A 63 -16.02 -3.98 -5.25
N THR A 64 -15.52 -2.97 -5.96
CA THR A 64 -14.40 -2.15 -5.51
C THR A 64 -14.78 -1.30 -4.30
N GLU A 65 -15.99 -0.73 -4.31
CA GLU A 65 -16.57 -0.02 -3.16
C GLU A 65 -16.76 -0.95 -1.96
N LEU A 66 -17.31 -2.15 -2.17
CA LEU A 66 -17.46 -3.16 -1.12
C LEU A 66 -16.11 -3.53 -0.48
N LYS A 67 -15.07 -3.74 -1.31
CA LYS A 67 -13.71 -4.04 -0.84
C LYS A 67 -13.14 -2.88 -0.03
N ARG A 68 -13.33 -1.65 -0.50
CA ARG A 68 -12.91 -0.43 0.20
C ARG A 68 -13.64 -0.28 1.54
N ASP A 69 -14.95 -0.52 1.60
CA ASP A 69 -15.75 -0.41 2.82
C ASP A 69 -15.37 -1.46 3.85
N ASN A 70 -15.12 -2.69 3.42
CA ASN A 70 -14.64 -3.76 4.29
C ASN A 70 -13.27 -3.42 4.88
N GLU A 71 -12.35 -2.91 4.06
CA GLU A 71 -11.04 -2.46 4.53
C GLU A 71 -11.17 -1.26 5.48
N LYS A 72 -12.08 -0.32 5.20
CA LYS A 72 -12.36 0.81 6.10
C LYS A 72 -12.83 0.31 7.47
N LYS A 73 -13.77 -0.64 7.52
CA LYS A 73 -14.26 -1.23 8.78
C LYS A 73 -13.15 -1.93 9.55
N LYS A 74 -12.31 -2.70 8.86
CA LYS A 74 -11.15 -3.37 9.46
C LYS A 74 -10.18 -2.36 10.07
N LEU A 75 -9.82 -1.33 9.31
CA LEU A 75 -8.90 -0.29 9.77
C LEU A 75 -9.50 0.55 10.92
N ALA A 76 -10.81 0.79 10.92
CA ALA A 76 -11.48 1.47 12.02
C ALA A 76 -11.35 0.68 13.33
N ALA A 77 -11.58 -0.64 13.29
CA ALA A 77 -11.38 -1.50 14.44
C ALA A 77 -9.91 -1.56 14.89
N GLU A 78 -8.96 -1.61 13.95
CA GLU A 78 -7.52 -1.59 14.27
C GLU A 78 -7.10 -0.25 14.90
N LEU A 79 -7.62 0.87 14.38
CA LEU A 79 -7.40 2.20 14.91
C LEU A 79 -7.98 2.35 16.32
N GLU A 80 -9.20 1.84 16.55
CA GLU A 80 -9.83 1.80 17.87
C GLU A 80 -8.95 1.06 18.88
N LEU A 81 -8.49 -0.15 18.54
CA LEU A 81 -7.58 -0.93 19.38
C LEU A 81 -6.29 -0.16 19.66
N LYS A 82 -5.75 0.54 18.66
CA LYS A 82 -4.54 1.33 18.81
C LYS A 82 -4.74 2.49 19.78
N ILE A 83 -5.85 3.22 19.68
CA ILE A 83 -6.21 4.32 20.58
C ILE A 83 -6.36 3.79 22.01
N ARG A 84 -7.11 2.70 22.21
CA ARG A 84 -7.27 2.05 23.52
C ARG A 84 -5.93 1.65 24.11
N ASN A 85 -5.00 1.12 23.30
CA ASN A 85 -3.66 0.74 23.77
C ASN A 85 -2.79 1.95 24.14
N ILE A 86 -2.89 3.07 23.42
CA ILE A 86 -2.12 4.29 23.72
C ILE A 86 -2.61 4.92 25.03
N TYR A 87 -3.91 4.88 25.29
CA TYR A 87 -4.55 5.55 26.43
C TYR A 87 -5.16 4.59 27.46
N PHE A 88 -4.66 3.36 27.57
CA PHE A 88 -5.28 2.22 28.27
C PHE A 88 -5.90 2.55 29.64
N ASP A 89 -5.23 3.38 30.46
CA ASP A 89 -5.71 3.77 31.80
C ASP A 89 -6.41 5.14 31.88
N ARG A 90 -6.54 5.86 30.75
CA ARG A 90 -6.84 7.31 30.72
C ARG A 90 -7.93 7.71 29.73
N ILE A 91 -8.70 6.76 29.21
CA ILE A 91 -9.76 7.04 28.23
C ILE A 91 -11.06 6.32 28.62
N ASP A 92 -12.19 7.03 28.50
CA ASP A 92 -13.51 6.40 28.57
C ASP A 92 -13.73 5.59 27.28
N PRO A 93 -14.00 4.27 27.35
CA PRO A 93 -14.32 3.46 26.18
C PRO A 93 -15.40 4.05 25.26
N SER A 94 -16.38 4.79 25.83
CA SER A 94 -17.46 5.42 25.06
C SER A 94 -16.96 6.54 24.14
N SER A 95 -15.82 7.16 24.46
CA SER A 95 -15.23 8.28 23.71
C SER A 95 -14.41 7.85 22.49
N VAL A 96 -14.06 6.55 22.39
CA VAL A 96 -13.15 6.06 21.35
C VAL A 96 -13.81 6.03 19.97
N GLU A 97 -15.06 5.59 19.87
CA GLU A 97 -15.78 5.53 18.58
C GLU A 97 -16.01 6.94 17.97
N PRO A 98 -16.44 7.97 18.75
CA PRO A 98 -16.45 9.35 18.27
C PRO A 98 -15.07 9.85 17.80
N MET A 99 -14.00 9.47 18.52
CA MET A 99 -12.62 9.84 18.17
C MET A 99 -12.19 9.23 16.83
N VAL A 100 -12.45 7.93 16.61
CA VAL A 100 -12.21 7.26 15.32
C VAL A 100 -13.00 7.95 14.21
N SER A 101 -14.26 8.30 14.47
CA SER A 101 -15.11 9.00 13.51
C SER A 101 -14.54 10.38 13.13
N SER A 102 -14.08 11.16 14.11
CA SER A 102 -13.40 12.45 13.89
C SER A 102 -12.15 12.30 13.02
N ILE A 103 -11.35 11.25 13.23
CA ILE A 103 -10.17 10.97 12.40
C ILE A 103 -10.57 10.70 10.95
N TYR A 104 -11.62 9.90 10.71
CA TYR A 104 -12.10 9.60 9.35
C TYR A 104 -12.78 10.78 8.63
N LEU A 105 -13.22 11.82 9.36
CA LEU A 105 -13.68 13.07 8.75
C LEU A 105 -12.53 13.81 8.07
N GLU A 106 -11.35 13.77 8.69
CA GLU A 106 -10.16 14.52 8.25
C GLU A 106 -9.24 13.69 7.34
N ILE A 107 -9.09 12.39 7.63
CA ILE A 107 -8.17 11.48 6.93
C ILE A 107 -8.99 10.45 6.14
N LYS A 108 -9.21 10.73 4.85
CA LYS A 108 -10.11 9.96 4.00
C LYS A 108 -9.46 8.79 3.26
N ALA A 109 -8.15 8.86 3.03
CA ALA A 109 -7.42 7.84 2.30
C ALA A 109 -7.04 6.68 3.23
N LEU A 110 -7.36 5.45 2.81
CA LEU A 110 -7.09 4.26 3.63
C LEU A 110 -5.59 4.02 3.84
N ASN A 111 -4.75 4.42 2.88
CA ASN A 111 -3.29 4.33 3.04
C ASN A 111 -2.77 5.28 4.12
N ASP A 112 -3.35 6.47 4.26
CA ASP A 112 -2.99 7.39 5.33
C ASP A 112 -3.48 6.88 6.68
N ILE A 113 -4.64 6.23 6.76
CA ILE A 113 -5.07 5.54 7.99
C ILE A 113 -4.09 4.42 8.37
N LYS A 114 -3.66 3.60 7.40
CA LYS A 114 -2.64 2.57 7.65
C LYS A 114 -1.33 3.17 8.15
N PHE A 115 -0.91 4.30 7.57
CA PHE A 115 0.28 5.02 7.98
C PHE A 115 0.13 5.57 9.40
N LEU A 116 -1.01 6.21 9.69
CA LEU A 116 -1.37 6.71 11.02
C LEU A 116 -1.26 5.60 12.07
N ILE A 117 -1.89 4.44 11.84
CA ILE A 117 -1.87 3.30 12.76
C ILE A 117 -0.43 2.81 12.99
N ARG A 118 0.37 2.70 11.92
CA ARG A 118 1.78 2.26 12.00
C ARG A 118 2.63 3.22 12.83
N HIS A 119 2.40 4.52 12.72
CA HIS A 119 3.17 5.57 13.38
C HIS A 119 2.43 6.19 14.57
N ALA A 120 1.41 5.51 15.10
CA ALA A 120 0.47 6.10 16.04
C ALA A 120 1.15 6.61 17.32
N THR A 121 2.16 5.92 17.84
CA THR A 121 2.89 6.33 19.04
C THR A 121 3.63 7.66 18.89
N ALA A 122 4.02 8.03 17.67
CA ALA A 122 4.68 9.31 17.39
C ALA A 122 3.68 10.42 17.04
N LEU A 123 2.53 10.05 16.45
CA LEU A 123 1.56 11.01 15.92
C LEU A 123 0.51 11.42 16.97
N PHE A 124 0.06 10.47 17.78
CA PHE A 124 -0.98 10.70 18.77
C PHE A 124 -0.47 11.58 19.93
N PRO A 125 -1.30 12.51 20.44
CA PRO A 125 -0.94 13.33 21.58
C PRO A 125 -0.80 12.49 22.86
N PRO A 126 -0.13 13.02 23.91
CA PRO A 126 0.08 12.28 25.16
C PRO A 126 -1.20 11.95 25.93
N THR A 127 -2.28 12.69 25.71
CA THR A 127 -3.57 12.52 26.39
C THR A 127 -4.73 12.47 25.39
N ALA A 128 -5.76 11.70 25.74
CA ALA A 128 -6.89 11.39 24.86
C ALA A 128 -7.78 12.60 24.54
N ASP A 129 -7.92 13.53 25.46
CA ASP A 129 -8.70 14.78 25.33
C ASP A 129 -8.14 15.73 24.25
N LEU A 130 -6.84 15.60 23.95
CA LEU A 130 -6.17 16.37 22.90
C LEU A 130 -6.26 15.74 21.51
N VAL A 131 -6.90 14.57 21.37
CA VAL A 131 -6.99 13.90 20.07
C VAL A 131 -7.94 14.66 19.17
N ASN A 132 -7.38 15.23 18.10
CA ASN A 132 -8.09 15.97 17.07
C ASN A 132 -7.68 15.46 15.69
N GLY A 133 -8.65 15.09 14.85
CA GLY A 133 -8.42 14.60 13.50
C GLY A 133 -7.63 15.56 12.61
N SER A 134 -7.84 16.88 12.75
CA SER A 134 -7.19 17.90 11.92
C SER A 134 -5.70 18.03 12.25
N ASP A 135 -5.38 18.03 13.53
CA ASP A 135 -3.98 18.09 13.99
C ASP A 135 -3.25 16.78 13.72
N LEU A 136 -3.91 15.64 13.88
CA LEU A 136 -3.37 14.34 13.46
C LEU A 136 -3.06 14.32 11.97
N ARG A 137 -3.94 14.87 11.13
CA ARG A 137 -3.70 14.99 9.68
C ARG A 137 -2.48 15.85 9.39
N LYS A 138 -2.34 17.02 10.03
CA LYS A 138 -1.15 17.89 9.85
C LYS A 138 0.14 17.17 10.25
N LYS A 139 0.14 16.52 11.41
CA LYS A 139 1.30 15.73 11.89
C LYS A 139 1.62 14.57 10.95
N LEU A 140 0.61 13.88 10.43
CA LEU A 140 0.76 12.78 9.49
C LEU A 140 1.44 13.26 8.20
N VAL A 141 0.96 14.34 7.60
CA VAL A 141 1.55 14.92 6.39
C VAL A 141 2.99 15.38 6.67
N GLY A 142 3.22 16.08 7.79
CA GLY A 142 4.57 16.49 8.18
C GLY A 142 5.53 15.31 8.31
N LEU A 143 5.10 14.22 8.95
CA LEU A 143 5.93 13.01 9.07
C LEU A 143 6.19 12.34 7.71
N GLN A 144 5.20 12.31 6.81
CA GLN A 144 5.38 11.80 5.44
C GLN A 144 6.41 12.64 4.67
N ASP A 145 6.32 13.96 4.76
CA ASP A 145 7.26 14.90 4.12
C ASP A 145 8.68 14.75 4.69
N ASP A 146 8.81 14.62 6.01
CA ASP A 146 10.10 14.42 6.67
C ASP A 146 10.74 13.09 6.24
N MET A 147 9.96 12.01 6.19
CA MET A 147 10.43 10.71 5.71
C MET A 147 10.81 10.75 4.23
N ALA A 148 10.05 11.46 3.39
CA ALA A 148 10.35 11.64 1.97
C ALA A 148 11.65 12.43 1.78
N ARG A 149 11.84 13.50 2.56
CA ARG A 149 13.05 14.32 2.56
C ARG A 149 14.27 13.53 3.03
N GLU A 150 14.12 12.76 4.10
CA GLU A 150 15.19 11.90 4.60
C GLU A 150 15.60 10.85 3.56
N ARG A 151 14.61 10.26 2.87
CA ARG A 151 14.86 9.33 1.77
C ARG A 151 15.58 10.00 0.61
N ALA A 152 15.12 11.17 0.18
CA ALA A 152 15.76 11.92 -0.91
C ALA A 152 17.23 12.26 -0.57
N ALA A 153 17.49 12.73 0.65
CA ALA A 153 18.85 13.01 1.12
C ALA A 153 19.74 11.75 1.16
N ALA A 154 19.19 10.58 1.49
CA ALA A 154 19.93 9.32 1.44
C ALA A 154 20.25 8.89 0.00
N ILE A 155 19.31 9.08 -0.94
CA ILE A 155 19.54 8.81 -2.37
C ILE A 155 20.64 9.73 -2.92
N GLU A 156 20.63 11.01 -2.53
CA GLU A 156 21.67 11.96 -2.92
C GLU A 156 23.06 11.54 -2.43
N LYS A 157 23.15 11.00 -1.20
CA LYS A 157 24.43 10.44 -0.70
C LYS A 157 24.89 9.22 -1.51
N VAL A 158 23.98 8.36 -1.94
CA VAL A 158 24.31 7.25 -2.85
C VAL A 158 24.84 7.82 -4.16
N LEU A 159 24.16 8.83 -4.74
CA LEU A 159 24.59 9.47 -5.98
C LEU A 159 26.02 10.04 -5.85
N GLN A 160 26.30 10.79 -4.79
CA GLN A 160 27.64 11.34 -4.55
C GLN A 160 28.71 10.27 -4.45
N ALA A 161 28.44 9.18 -3.70
CA ALA A 161 29.37 8.06 -3.57
C ALA A 161 29.63 7.38 -4.92
N VAL A 162 28.58 7.15 -5.71
CA VAL A 162 28.68 6.47 -7.01
C VAL A 162 29.35 7.35 -8.07
N THR A 163 29.09 8.67 -8.07
CA THR A 163 29.81 9.62 -8.93
C THR A 163 31.30 9.66 -8.63
N THR A 164 31.70 9.41 -7.37
CA THR A 164 33.12 9.28 -7.01
C THR A 164 33.74 8.01 -7.59
N ILE A 165 33.01 6.89 -7.57
CA ILE A 165 33.47 5.61 -8.14
C ILE A 165 33.58 5.70 -9.67
N TYR A 166 32.59 6.31 -10.33
CA TYR A 166 32.52 6.46 -11.79
C TYR A 166 32.78 7.90 -12.23
N SER A 167 33.92 8.45 -11.81
CA SER A 167 34.29 9.85 -12.11
C SER A 167 34.46 10.15 -13.61
N ASP A 168 34.65 9.11 -14.42
CA ASP A 168 34.83 9.13 -15.87
C ASP A 168 33.52 8.87 -16.66
N ALA A 169 32.45 8.45 -15.98
CA ALA A 169 31.16 8.21 -16.61
C ALA A 169 30.33 9.51 -16.75
N GLU A 170 29.47 9.56 -17.77
CA GLU A 170 28.54 10.67 -17.94
C GLU A 170 27.61 10.82 -16.72
N PRO A 171 27.48 12.02 -16.12
CA PRO A 171 26.70 12.23 -14.90
C PRO A 171 25.25 11.76 -15.00
N ASP A 172 24.62 11.90 -16.17
CA ASP A 172 23.23 11.51 -16.36
C ASP A 172 23.05 9.99 -16.42
N LYS A 173 24.06 9.24 -16.90
CA LYS A 173 24.07 7.78 -16.84
C LYS A 173 24.19 7.29 -15.40
N VAL A 174 25.03 7.95 -14.60
CA VAL A 174 25.17 7.65 -13.16
C VAL A 174 23.86 7.93 -12.41
N LYS A 175 23.21 9.07 -12.65
CA LYS A 175 21.89 9.39 -12.09
C LYS A 175 20.85 8.33 -12.47
N ALA A 176 20.84 7.90 -13.73
CA ALA A 176 19.91 6.88 -14.21
C ALA A 176 20.11 5.53 -13.50
N LEU A 177 21.37 5.12 -13.26
CA LEU A 177 21.69 3.93 -12.48
C LEU A 177 21.16 4.05 -11.04
N VAL A 178 21.44 5.17 -10.36
CA VAL A 178 20.98 5.38 -8.97
C VAL A 178 19.45 5.40 -8.88
N ALA A 179 18.76 5.98 -9.87
CA ALA A 179 17.31 5.97 -9.96
C ALA A 179 16.73 4.55 -10.12
N GLN A 180 17.47 3.60 -10.69
CA GLN A 180 17.10 2.18 -10.77
C GLN A 180 17.44 1.43 -9.48
N VAL A 181 18.56 1.76 -8.82
CA VAL A 181 19.02 1.12 -7.58
C VAL A 181 18.14 1.51 -6.40
N ALA A 182 17.88 2.81 -6.20
CA ALA A 182 17.24 3.32 -4.99
C ALA A 182 15.85 2.71 -4.67
N PRO A 183 14.95 2.48 -5.66
CA PRO A 183 13.66 1.82 -5.42
C PRO A 183 13.76 0.39 -4.87
N LEU A 184 14.88 -0.31 -5.10
CA LEU A 184 15.11 -1.66 -4.57
C LEU A 184 15.34 -1.69 -3.05
N PHE A 185 15.59 -0.52 -2.44
CA PHE A 185 15.81 -0.36 -1.01
C PHE A 185 14.62 0.34 -0.36
N LYS A 186 13.83 -0.44 0.38
CA LYS A 186 12.61 0.05 1.06
C LYS A 186 12.92 0.98 2.23
N ASN A 187 14.02 0.73 2.95
CA ASN A 187 14.38 1.47 4.16
C ASN A 187 15.48 2.49 3.88
N VAL A 188 15.37 3.67 4.50
CA VAL A 188 16.38 4.74 4.40
C VAL A 188 17.71 4.34 5.03
N LYS A 189 17.69 3.52 6.10
CA LYS A 189 18.91 3.00 6.74
C LYS A 189 19.77 2.20 5.76
N ASP A 190 19.14 1.35 4.94
CA ASP A 190 19.86 0.53 3.97
C ASP A 190 20.45 1.37 2.85
N LEU A 191 19.76 2.44 2.41
CA LEU A 191 20.32 3.42 1.46
C LEU A 191 21.54 4.15 2.03
N LYS A 192 21.48 4.55 3.30
CA LYS A 192 22.61 5.20 3.98
C LYS A 192 23.81 4.25 4.12
N ALA A 193 23.57 2.97 4.44
CA ALA A 193 24.60 1.94 4.48
C ALA A 193 25.19 1.68 3.08
N LEU A 194 24.34 1.56 2.05
CA LEU A 194 24.79 1.41 0.67
C LEU A 194 25.69 2.57 0.22
N ALA A 195 25.34 3.81 0.59
CA ALA A 195 26.18 4.98 0.29
C ALA A 195 27.55 4.91 0.98
N ALA A 196 27.58 4.48 2.25
CA ALA A 196 28.81 4.35 3.02
C ALA A 196 29.74 3.27 2.45
N ASP A 197 29.16 2.13 2.05
CA ASP A 197 29.89 0.97 1.53
C ASP A 197 29.79 0.86 -0.01
N ALA A 198 29.63 1.99 -0.71
CA ALA A 198 29.38 1.99 -2.15
C ALA A 198 30.49 1.26 -2.93
N GLY A 199 31.76 1.46 -2.55
CA GLY A 199 32.90 0.79 -3.19
C GLY A 199 32.93 -0.73 -3.01
N LEU A 200 32.16 -1.30 -2.08
CA LEU A 200 32.02 -2.75 -1.91
C LEU A 200 30.95 -3.36 -2.83
N HIS A 201 29.91 -2.58 -3.14
CA HIS A 201 28.70 -3.08 -3.80
C HIS A 201 28.60 -2.68 -5.26
N PHE A 202 29.15 -1.52 -5.63
CA PHE A 202 29.21 -1.07 -7.00
C PHE A 202 30.46 -1.65 -7.68
N PRO A 203 30.35 -2.25 -8.88
CA PRO A 203 31.51 -2.74 -9.60
C PRO A 203 32.42 -1.58 -10.02
N ASN A 204 33.71 -1.82 -10.21
CA ASN A 204 34.66 -0.77 -10.62
C ASN A 204 34.36 -0.22 -12.04
N GLU A 205 33.87 -1.07 -12.93
CA GLU A 205 33.53 -0.70 -14.31
C GLU A 205 32.06 -0.34 -14.43
N PHE A 206 31.74 0.88 -14.91
CA PHE A 206 30.36 1.35 -15.03
C PHE A 206 29.49 0.44 -15.93
N LEU A 207 30.07 -0.11 -16.99
CA LEU A 207 29.36 -0.99 -17.93
C LEU A 207 28.87 -2.30 -17.28
N ASN A 208 29.46 -2.70 -16.16
CA ASN A 208 29.06 -3.88 -15.41
C ASN A 208 28.04 -3.55 -14.31
N ALA A 209 27.69 -2.27 -14.12
CA ALA A 209 26.79 -1.84 -13.07
C ALA A 209 25.34 -2.19 -13.41
N SER A 210 24.73 -2.97 -12.53
CA SER A 210 23.37 -3.50 -12.68
C SER A 210 22.63 -3.37 -11.34
N ALA A 211 21.47 -2.72 -11.34
CA ALA A 211 20.74 -2.45 -10.11
C ALA A 211 20.34 -3.73 -9.34
N PRO A 212 19.86 -4.80 -9.98
CA PRO A 212 19.63 -6.08 -9.31
C PRO A 212 20.89 -6.67 -8.65
N ASP A 213 22.04 -6.62 -9.32
CA ASP A 213 23.28 -7.22 -8.83
C ASP A 213 23.86 -6.43 -7.65
N ILE A 214 23.78 -5.11 -7.69
CA ILE A 214 24.14 -4.22 -6.57
C ILE A 214 23.27 -4.55 -5.36
N ARG A 215 21.94 -4.70 -5.56
CA ARG A 215 21.02 -5.09 -4.50
C ARG A 215 21.35 -6.48 -3.94
N ALA A 216 21.64 -7.45 -4.80
CA ALA A 216 22.01 -8.80 -4.40
C ALA A 216 23.32 -8.83 -3.59
N SER A 217 24.33 -8.08 -4.02
CA SER A 217 25.61 -7.91 -3.32
C SER A 217 25.38 -7.37 -1.89
N PHE A 218 24.57 -6.31 -1.75
CA PHE A 218 24.23 -5.73 -0.46
C PHE A 218 23.54 -6.73 0.48
N VAL A 219 22.52 -7.45 -0.02
CA VAL A 219 21.78 -8.44 0.78
C VAL A 219 22.67 -9.59 1.23
N ARG A 220 23.51 -10.11 0.32
CA ARG A 220 24.45 -11.20 0.64
C ARG A 220 25.41 -10.77 1.75
N LYS A 221 25.96 -9.55 1.68
CA LYS A 221 26.90 -9.07 2.68
C LYS A 221 26.26 -8.82 4.05
N ALA A 222 25.03 -8.32 4.07
CA ALA A 222 24.25 -8.18 5.29
C ALA A 222 23.99 -9.55 5.95
N ALA A 223 23.70 -10.59 5.15
CA ALA A 223 23.51 -11.95 5.65
C ALA A 223 24.80 -12.57 6.22
N GLU A 224 25.94 -12.41 5.52
CA GLU A 224 27.25 -12.88 6.01
C GLU A 224 27.63 -12.26 7.36
N SER A 225 27.42 -10.95 7.50
CA SER A 225 27.75 -10.20 8.73
C SER A 225 26.89 -10.63 9.94
N ALA A 226 25.64 -11.05 9.67
CA ALA A 226 24.73 -11.55 10.69
C ALA A 226 25.07 -12.99 11.16
N VAL A 227 25.79 -13.78 10.35
CA VAL A 227 26.26 -15.12 10.72
C VAL A 227 27.52 -15.05 11.57
N ILE A 228 28.41 -14.08 11.31
CA ILE A 228 29.67 -13.90 12.06
C ILE A 228 29.43 -13.29 13.45
N SER A 229 28.30 -12.59 13.65
CA SER A 229 27.93 -11.96 14.92
C SER A 229 27.13 -12.86 15.87
N LYS A 230 27.00 -14.15 15.54
CA LYS A 230 26.36 -15.19 16.38
C LYS A 230 27.40 -16.19 16.85
#